data_AF-A0AAD9MVG1-F1
#
_entry.id   AF-A0AAD9MVG1-F1
#
_cell.length_a   1.000
_cell.length_b   1.000
_cell.length_c   1.000
_cell.angle_alpha   90.00
_cell.angle_beta   90.00
_cell.angle_gamma   90.00
#
_symmetry.space_group_name_H-M   'P 1'
#
loop_
_entity.id
_entity.type
_entity.pdbx_description
1 polymer ?
#
loop_
_entity_poly.entity_id
_entity_poly.type
_entity_poly.pdbx_seq_one_letter_code
_entity_poly.pdbx_strand_id
1 'polypeptide(L)'
;MGKDRTVMVESKEVVLDKDELLRRVMKSKAVNKTIILSSVDSGYLDMAINLYMSSFGKFRIENYLFVGSDAHICDFLFRFAIDCQPYIYDKDGETPSVYNTQAFRRKTHLKTKIILEGLKLGLNVLITDVDIVFQKNPLSSFTCQNCDIEITSDVSEGNSGFYFARPTEAAIELHEKAWNVSFTNPKLSNQKAIVRTIKEMQQKKKISVKNLSPSQYPNGYVYFEQGKRMFKGDNPCSECIIVHNNWIVSGAAKIYRFKEYGLWENDAGGYFSSASRKYLSFDLPKQFDEKDNRTAEQEKIALQNAFIIGDLLNRTVILPQFHCYRCKYTRVCKTPGARCHLGTAYRIVTFDARLKDRYRESVFLSHDKVPASVKQSRSPLFFIDSERNAKDFPILPSETEKLAPNRRAGATGQEIERWFGARTESVLRFHSLYDGIQHGDEHRDRLKNLDLALAKSDYRQYG
;
A
#
# COMPACT_ATOMS: atom_id res chain seq x y z
N MET A 1 19.71 21.98 -71.16
CA MET A 1 18.89 21.07 -70.34
C MET A 1 19.65 20.77 -69.07
N GLY A 2 19.13 21.27 -67.94
CA GLY A 2 19.81 21.29 -66.65
C GLY A 2 19.93 19.91 -66.01
N LYS A 3 21.06 19.66 -65.35
CA LYS A 3 21.20 18.58 -64.37
C LYS A 3 21.01 19.20 -63.00
N ASP A 4 19.80 19.02 -62.49
CA ASP A 4 19.42 19.35 -61.13
C ASP A 4 20.20 18.43 -60.17
N ARG A 5 20.94 19.02 -59.23
CA ARG A 5 21.61 18.31 -58.14
C ARG A 5 20.68 18.31 -56.95
N THR A 6 19.89 17.26 -56.80
CA THR A 6 19.11 17.01 -55.59
C THR A 6 20.06 16.76 -54.42
N VAL A 7 20.18 17.72 -53.52
CA VAL A 7 20.82 17.56 -52.22
C VAL A 7 19.88 16.75 -51.34
N MET A 8 20.20 15.48 -51.10
CA MET A 8 19.58 14.68 -50.05
C MET A 8 20.09 15.20 -48.69
N VAL A 9 19.25 15.95 -47.98
CA VAL A 9 19.49 16.28 -46.58
C VAL A 9 19.09 15.06 -45.75
N GLU A 10 20.07 14.26 -45.34
CA GLU A 10 19.86 13.24 -44.31
C GLU A 10 19.57 13.93 -42.97
N SER A 11 18.33 13.83 -42.50
CA SER A 11 17.95 14.18 -41.15
C SER A 11 18.59 13.20 -40.16
N LYS A 12 19.70 13.61 -39.52
CA LYS A 12 20.26 12.90 -38.38
C LYS A 12 19.30 13.00 -37.19
N GLU A 13 18.67 11.89 -36.83
CA GLU A 13 18.01 11.74 -35.53
C GLU A 13 19.05 11.98 -34.43
N VAL A 14 18.90 13.08 -33.69
CA VAL A 14 19.75 13.37 -32.53
C VAL A 14 19.27 12.47 -31.39
N VAL A 15 19.99 11.38 -31.15
CA VAL A 15 19.82 10.57 -29.94
C VAL A 15 20.29 11.41 -28.76
N LEU A 16 19.34 12.02 -28.04
CA LEU A 16 19.62 12.81 -26.84
C LEU A 16 20.22 11.90 -25.76
N ASP A 17 21.23 12.42 -25.06
CA ASP A 17 21.77 11.78 -23.86
C ASP A 17 20.64 11.60 -22.81
N LYS A 18 20.68 10.51 -22.03
CA LYS A 18 19.61 10.20 -21.05
C LYS A 18 19.48 11.28 -20.00
N ASP A 19 20.59 11.89 -19.57
CA ASP A 19 20.57 13.01 -18.62
C ASP A 19 19.97 14.26 -19.30
N GLU A 20 20.30 14.52 -20.56
CA GLU A 20 19.74 15.65 -21.32
C GLU A 20 18.22 15.51 -21.52
N LEU A 21 17.76 14.33 -21.91
CA LEU A 21 16.33 14.04 -22.07
C LEU A 21 15.58 14.23 -20.74
N LEU A 22 16.08 13.63 -19.65
CA LEU A 22 15.49 13.78 -18.32
C LEU A 22 15.40 15.26 -17.93
N ARG A 23 16.48 16.01 -18.11
CA ARG A 23 16.53 17.45 -17.80
C ARG A 23 15.53 18.26 -18.63
N ARG A 24 15.38 17.94 -19.91
CA ARG A 24 14.43 18.60 -20.82
C ARG A 24 12.99 18.36 -20.35
N VAL A 25 12.65 17.12 -20.00
CA VAL A 25 11.31 16.77 -19.50
C VAL A 25 11.04 17.47 -18.16
N MET A 26 11.99 17.44 -17.23
CA MET A 26 11.87 18.15 -15.94
C MET A 26 11.59 19.64 -16.13
N LYS A 27 12.33 20.32 -17.00
CA LYS A 27 12.09 21.74 -17.32
C LYS A 27 10.70 21.99 -17.89
N SER A 28 10.22 21.11 -18.77
CA SER A 28 8.90 21.26 -19.39
C SER A 28 7.73 21.07 -18.43
N LYS A 29 7.91 20.29 -17.35
CA LYS A 29 6.88 20.01 -16.34
C LYS A 29 6.93 20.96 -15.15
N ALA A 30 8.05 21.64 -14.92
CA ALA A 30 8.20 22.51 -13.76
C ALA A 30 7.25 23.72 -13.81
N VAL A 31 6.58 23.99 -12.68
CA VAL A 31 5.74 25.18 -12.50
C VAL A 31 6.35 26.02 -11.39
N ASN A 32 6.51 27.33 -11.61
CA ASN A 32 7.19 28.24 -10.68
C ASN A 32 8.56 27.68 -10.21
N LYS A 33 9.35 27.20 -11.19
CA LYS A 33 10.64 26.52 -10.96
C LYS A 33 10.55 25.34 -9.99
N THR A 34 9.38 24.72 -9.82
CA THR A 34 9.18 23.64 -8.83
C THR A 34 8.68 22.39 -9.53
N ILE A 35 9.27 21.24 -9.19
CA ILE A 35 8.87 19.92 -9.71
C ILE A 35 8.76 18.90 -8.58
N ILE A 36 7.76 18.04 -8.65
CA ILE A 36 7.63 16.85 -7.81
C ILE A 36 8.21 15.65 -8.56
N LEU A 37 9.16 14.94 -7.94
CA LEU A 37 9.74 13.73 -8.51
C LEU A 37 9.36 12.51 -7.67
N SER A 38 9.20 11.37 -8.34
CA SER A 38 9.09 10.07 -7.68
C SER A 38 9.83 9.01 -8.48
N SER A 39 10.68 8.22 -7.82
CA SER A 39 11.39 7.11 -8.46
C SER A 39 10.54 5.85 -8.35
N VAL A 40 10.40 5.10 -9.45
CA VAL A 40 9.52 3.93 -9.51
C VAL A 40 10.13 2.77 -10.32
N ASP A 41 9.79 1.55 -9.94
CA ASP A 41 10.02 0.33 -10.72
C ASP A 41 8.72 -0.47 -10.87
N SER A 42 8.71 -1.45 -11.77
CA SER A 42 7.57 -2.30 -12.11
C SER A 42 7.02 -3.08 -10.91
N GLY A 43 7.82 -3.35 -9.88
CA GLY A 43 7.36 -3.96 -8.62
C GLY A 43 6.49 -3.03 -7.76
N TYR A 44 6.51 -1.73 -8.05
CA TYR A 44 5.74 -0.70 -7.34
C TYR A 44 4.68 -0.01 -8.24
N LEU A 45 4.36 -0.57 -9.40
CA LEU A 45 3.36 -0.02 -10.33
C LEU A 45 2.03 0.33 -9.64
N ASP A 46 1.47 -0.61 -8.88
CA ASP A 46 0.20 -0.42 -8.18
C ASP A 46 0.25 0.76 -7.20
N MET A 47 1.38 0.93 -6.50
CA MET A 47 1.59 2.05 -5.57
C MET A 47 1.78 3.38 -6.30
N ALA A 48 2.44 3.40 -7.46
CA ALA A 48 2.59 4.62 -8.26
C ALA A 48 1.24 5.10 -8.82
N ILE A 49 0.41 4.18 -9.32
CA ILE A 49 -0.98 4.49 -9.71
C ILE A 49 -1.75 5.02 -8.49
N ASN A 50 -1.58 4.39 -7.33
CA ASN A 50 -2.23 4.87 -6.11
C ASN A 50 -1.81 6.29 -5.74
N LEU A 51 -0.50 6.57 -5.70
CA LEU A 51 0.04 7.91 -5.43
C LEU A 51 -0.56 8.94 -6.39
N TYR A 52 -0.62 8.65 -7.69
CA TYR A 52 -1.25 9.54 -8.65
C TYR A 52 -2.73 9.78 -8.33
N MET A 53 -3.52 8.71 -8.21
CA MET A 53 -4.97 8.79 -8.02
C MET A 53 -5.35 9.46 -6.69
N SER A 54 -4.66 9.13 -5.60
CA SER A 54 -4.94 9.65 -4.26
C SER A 54 -4.38 11.05 -4.03
N SER A 55 -3.41 11.48 -4.85
CA SER A 55 -2.61 12.68 -4.58
C SER A 55 -2.54 13.60 -5.79
N PHE A 56 -1.75 13.29 -6.81
CA PHE A 56 -1.48 14.21 -7.91
C PHE A 56 -2.76 14.56 -8.69
N GLY A 57 -3.50 13.54 -9.14
CA GLY A 57 -4.78 13.72 -9.83
C GLY A 57 -5.83 14.37 -8.92
N LYS A 58 -5.96 13.89 -7.67
CA LYS A 58 -6.92 14.43 -6.68
C LYS A 58 -6.75 15.94 -6.45
N PHE A 59 -5.51 16.41 -6.35
CA PHE A 59 -5.21 17.83 -6.09
C PHE A 59 -4.84 18.63 -7.34
N ARG A 60 -5.05 18.07 -8.55
CA ARG A 60 -4.72 18.70 -9.84
C ARG A 60 -3.29 19.24 -9.89
N ILE A 61 -2.36 18.44 -9.39
CA ILE A 61 -0.93 18.75 -9.44
C ILE A 61 -0.43 18.32 -10.81
N GLU A 62 0.06 19.27 -11.60
CA GLU A 62 0.54 19.02 -12.97
C GLU A 62 2.07 19.00 -13.07
N ASN A 63 2.77 19.59 -12.09
CA ASN A 63 4.23 19.70 -12.06
C ASN A 63 4.90 18.50 -11.39
N TYR A 64 4.51 17.28 -11.77
CA TYR A 64 5.12 16.04 -11.29
C TYR A 64 5.79 15.27 -12.44
N LEU A 65 6.70 14.36 -12.07
CA LEU A 65 7.28 13.39 -12.99
C LEU A 65 7.64 12.11 -12.24
N PHE A 66 7.08 10.98 -12.67
CA PHE A 66 7.61 9.69 -12.30
C PHE A 66 8.88 9.41 -13.10
N VAL A 67 9.92 8.89 -12.45
CA VAL A 67 11.16 8.48 -13.12
C VAL A 67 11.29 6.97 -13.00
N GLY A 68 11.15 6.30 -14.14
CA GLY A 68 11.11 4.84 -14.24
C GLY A 68 12.51 4.24 -14.28
N SER A 69 12.79 3.29 -13.40
CA SER A 69 14.11 2.65 -13.27
C SER A 69 14.26 1.31 -14.01
N ASP A 70 13.21 0.89 -14.72
CA ASP A 70 13.20 -0.28 -15.62
C ASP A 70 12.48 0.05 -16.93
N ALA A 71 12.57 -0.87 -17.90
CA ALA A 71 12.12 -0.65 -19.27
C ALA A 71 10.59 -0.54 -19.41
N HIS A 72 9.80 -1.08 -18.49
CA HIS A 72 8.36 -1.28 -18.71
C HIS A 72 7.48 -0.37 -17.87
N ILE A 73 7.97 0.14 -16.74
CA ILE A 73 7.15 0.90 -15.80
C ILE A 73 6.48 2.13 -16.44
N CYS A 74 7.21 2.88 -17.28
CA CYS A 74 6.62 4.05 -17.92
C CYS A 74 5.58 3.67 -18.98
N ASP A 75 5.78 2.59 -19.74
CA ASP A 75 4.78 2.10 -20.71
C ASP A 75 3.47 1.73 -20.00
N PHE A 76 3.55 1.15 -18.81
CA PHE A 76 2.37 0.87 -18.00
C PHE A 76 1.70 2.16 -17.51
N LEU A 77 2.47 3.11 -16.95
CA LEU A 77 1.93 4.37 -16.44
C LEU A 77 1.28 5.23 -17.53
N PHE A 78 1.83 5.23 -18.76
CA PHE A 78 1.23 5.94 -19.89
C PHE A 78 -0.16 5.43 -20.28
N ARG A 79 -0.46 4.13 -20.07
CA ARG A 79 -1.81 3.59 -20.28
C ARG A 79 -2.86 4.18 -19.34
N PHE A 80 -2.41 4.78 -18.23
CA PHE A 80 -3.24 5.50 -17.27
C PHE A 80 -3.13 7.02 -17.43
N ALA A 81 -2.51 7.52 -18.51
CA ALA A 81 -2.20 8.93 -18.73
C ALA A 81 -1.36 9.56 -17.60
N ILE A 82 -0.47 8.77 -16.99
CA ILE A 82 0.43 9.23 -15.93
C ILE A 82 1.81 9.51 -16.52
N ASP A 83 2.28 10.77 -16.38
CA ASP A 83 3.59 11.20 -16.83
C ASP A 83 4.74 10.41 -16.18
N CYS A 84 5.56 9.77 -17.00
CA CYS A 84 6.74 9.02 -16.60
C CYS A 84 7.89 9.23 -17.58
N GLN A 85 9.12 9.31 -17.10
CA GLN A 85 10.33 9.33 -17.93
C GLN A 85 11.20 8.11 -17.61
N PRO A 86 11.48 7.23 -18.58
CA PRO A 86 12.46 6.16 -18.39
C PRO A 86 13.84 6.74 -18.12
N TYR A 87 14.48 6.26 -17.06
CA TYR A 87 15.86 6.59 -16.71
C TYR A 87 16.53 5.36 -16.09
N ILE A 88 17.04 4.51 -16.98
CA ILE A 88 17.71 3.27 -16.61
C ILE A 88 19.21 3.55 -16.57
N TYR A 89 19.75 3.63 -15.34
CA TYR A 89 21.15 3.96 -15.08
C TYR A 89 22.09 2.75 -15.27
N ASP A 90 21.61 1.52 -15.08
CA ASP A 90 22.42 0.30 -15.14
C ASP A 90 21.92 -0.67 -16.21
N LYS A 91 22.84 -1.35 -16.92
CA LYS A 91 22.49 -2.28 -18.01
C LYS A 91 21.67 -3.50 -17.55
N ASP A 92 21.69 -3.80 -16.24
CA ASP A 92 20.93 -4.88 -15.61
C ASP A 92 19.48 -4.47 -15.23
N GLY A 93 18.96 -3.36 -15.76
CA GLY A 93 17.61 -2.85 -15.51
C GLY A 93 16.45 -3.75 -15.98
N GLU A 94 16.75 -4.88 -16.62
CA GLU A 94 15.78 -5.82 -17.20
C GLU A 94 15.18 -6.82 -16.18
N THR A 95 15.74 -6.94 -14.97
CA THR A 95 15.20 -7.88 -13.95
C THR A 95 14.47 -7.17 -12.80
N PRO A 96 13.28 -7.67 -12.39
CA PRO A 96 12.59 -7.25 -11.17
C PRO A 96 13.50 -7.43 -9.95
N SER A 97 13.59 -6.38 -9.12
CA SER A 97 14.60 -6.30 -8.07
C SER A 97 14.32 -7.28 -6.92
N VAL A 98 15.21 -8.27 -6.70
CA VAL A 98 15.28 -9.01 -5.43
C VAL A 98 15.97 -8.12 -4.39
N TYR A 99 15.37 -8.00 -3.20
CA TYR A 99 15.88 -7.23 -2.06
C TYR A 99 17.35 -7.63 -1.75
N ASN A 100 18.22 -6.64 -1.53
CA ASN A 100 19.65 -6.79 -1.15
C ASN A 100 20.68 -7.11 -2.29
N THR A 101 20.30 -7.04 -3.57
CA THR A 101 21.23 -7.16 -4.72
C THR A 101 21.98 -5.85 -5.03
N GLN A 102 23.11 -5.90 -5.77
CA GLN A 102 23.82 -4.67 -6.23
C GLN A 102 22.94 -3.81 -7.15
N ALA A 103 22.15 -4.43 -8.02
CA ALA A 103 21.17 -3.75 -8.88
C ALA A 103 20.10 -3.01 -8.04
N PHE A 104 19.54 -3.63 -7.00
CA PHE A 104 18.63 -2.96 -6.06
C PHE A 104 19.31 -1.77 -5.36
N ARG A 105 20.58 -1.92 -4.94
CA ARG A 105 21.33 -0.87 -4.23
C ARG A 105 21.60 0.34 -5.13
N ARG A 106 21.97 0.15 -6.40
CA ARG A 106 22.10 1.26 -7.37
C ARG A 106 20.76 1.90 -7.71
N LYS A 107 19.68 1.11 -7.83
CA LYS A 107 18.30 1.63 -7.96
C LYS A 107 17.90 2.52 -6.77
N THR A 108 18.28 2.19 -5.53
CA THR A 108 17.92 3.04 -4.37
C THR A 108 18.54 4.44 -4.42
N HIS A 109 19.70 4.61 -5.06
CA HIS A 109 20.36 5.93 -5.16
C HIS A 109 19.90 6.75 -6.36
N LEU A 110 19.10 6.18 -7.28
CA LEU A 110 18.50 6.90 -8.40
C LEU A 110 17.76 8.16 -7.92
N LYS A 111 17.07 8.05 -6.79
CA LYS A 111 16.41 9.19 -6.12
C LYS A 111 17.35 10.38 -5.94
N THR A 112 18.57 10.17 -5.47
CA THR A 112 19.55 11.26 -5.28
C THR A 112 19.99 11.84 -6.61
N LYS A 113 20.23 11.00 -7.62
CA LYS A 113 20.64 11.46 -8.96
C LYS A 113 19.56 12.33 -9.61
N ILE A 114 18.30 11.90 -9.63
CA ILE A 114 17.22 12.70 -10.26
C ILE A 114 17.00 14.04 -9.55
N ILE A 115 17.17 14.09 -8.23
CA ILE A 115 17.08 15.35 -7.49
C ILE A 115 18.26 16.25 -7.86
N LEU A 116 19.48 15.71 -7.90
CA LEU A 116 20.66 16.46 -8.31
C LEU A 116 20.50 17.09 -9.71
N GLU A 117 19.93 16.33 -10.66
CA GLU A 117 19.65 16.86 -12.00
C GLU A 117 18.64 18.02 -11.96
N GLY A 118 17.57 17.90 -11.19
CA GLY A 118 16.60 18.99 -10.99
C GLY A 118 17.23 20.24 -10.37
N LEU A 119 18.05 20.07 -9.33
CA LEU A 119 18.73 21.17 -8.65
C LEU A 119 19.73 21.89 -9.59
N LYS A 120 20.48 21.14 -10.40
CA LYS A 120 21.41 21.69 -11.41
C LYS A 120 20.70 22.49 -12.51
N LEU A 121 19.41 22.27 -12.73
CA LEU A 121 18.59 23.08 -13.64
C LEU A 121 18.05 24.37 -13.01
N GLY A 122 18.33 24.61 -11.72
CA GLY A 122 17.77 25.74 -10.98
C GLY A 122 16.33 25.50 -10.54
N LEU A 123 15.89 24.24 -10.43
CA LEU A 123 14.55 23.88 -9.95
C LEU A 123 14.55 23.59 -8.45
N ASN A 124 13.48 23.98 -7.76
CA ASN A 124 13.11 23.38 -6.49
C ASN A 124 12.54 21.98 -6.74
N VAL A 125 12.95 21.01 -5.94
CA VAL A 125 12.57 19.61 -6.11
C VAL A 125 11.89 19.12 -4.85
N LEU A 126 10.62 18.70 -4.96
CA LEU A 126 9.98 17.85 -3.96
C LEU A 126 10.17 16.39 -4.37
N ILE A 127 10.88 15.60 -3.58
CA ILE A 127 10.88 14.15 -3.77
C ILE A 127 9.78 13.50 -2.93
N THR A 128 9.10 12.50 -3.49
CA THR A 128 8.16 11.65 -2.76
C THR A 128 8.35 10.17 -3.11
N ASP A 129 8.31 9.30 -2.10
CA ASP A 129 8.14 7.86 -2.31
C ASP A 129 6.73 7.55 -2.82
N VAL A 130 6.61 6.42 -3.53
CA VAL A 130 5.35 5.92 -4.10
C VAL A 130 4.38 5.39 -3.05
N ASP A 131 4.84 5.16 -1.83
CA ASP A 131 4.04 4.70 -0.70
C ASP A 131 3.64 5.86 0.22
N ILE A 132 3.50 7.06 -0.34
CA ILE A 132 2.98 8.26 0.31
C ILE A 132 1.61 8.61 -0.29
N VAL A 133 0.71 9.11 0.55
CA VAL A 133 -0.58 9.67 0.12
C VAL A 133 -0.68 11.11 0.57
N PHE A 134 -1.07 12.02 -0.31
CA PHE A 134 -1.33 13.40 0.05
C PHE A 134 -2.74 13.54 0.60
N GLN A 135 -2.85 14.22 1.73
CA GLN A 135 -4.12 14.66 2.33
C GLN A 135 -4.45 16.10 1.89
N LYS A 136 -3.43 16.87 1.52
CA LYS A 136 -3.50 18.23 0.94
C LYS A 136 -2.37 18.39 -0.08
N ASN A 137 -2.47 19.38 -0.98
CA ASN A 137 -1.32 19.75 -1.81
C ASN A 137 -0.18 20.29 -0.91
N PRO A 138 1.01 19.64 -0.87
CA PRO A 138 2.07 20.02 0.06
C PRO A 138 2.87 21.25 -0.38
N LEU A 139 2.83 21.65 -1.66
CA LEU A 139 3.70 22.67 -2.21
C LEU A 139 3.54 24.03 -1.51
N SER A 140 2.33 24.38 -1.07
CA SER A 140 2.04 25.61 -0.33
C SER A 140 2.53 25.61 1.12
N SER A 141 3.02 24.47 1.63
CA SER A 141 3.35 24.29 3.05
C SER A 141 4.86 24.37 3.35
N PHE A 142 5.69 24.54 2.33
CA PHE A 142 7.13 24.77 2.46
C PHE A 142 7.43 26.26 2.66
N THR A 143 7.55 26.68 3.91
CA THR A 143 7.62 28.11 4.29
C THR A 143 9.03 28.62 4.59
N CYS A 144 10.05 27.75 4.69
CA CYS A 144 11.39 28.22 5.05
C CYS A 144 12.16 28.76 3.85
N GLN A 145 12.14 30.07 3.64
CA GLN A 145 12.83 30.71 2.51
C GLN A 145 14.36 30.56 2.55
N ASN A 146 14.94 30.51 3.75
CA ASN A 146 16.41 30.44 3.96
C ASN A 146 16.92 29.03 4.26
N CYS A 147 16.10 27.99 4.03
CA CYS A 147 16.52 26.61 4.20
C CYS A 147 16.87 26.00 2.85
N ASP A 148 17.98 25.26 2.80
CA ASP A 148 18.35 24.46 1.64
C ASP A 148 17.40 23.27 1.48
N ILE A 149 17.00 22.67 2.60
CA ILE A 149 16.13 21.48 2.65
C ILE A 149 15.05 21.59 3.73
N GLU A 150 13.83 21.18 3.40
CA GLU A 150 12.75 20.86 4.34
C GLU A 150 12.42 19.36 4.28
N ILE A 151 12.72 18.61 5.34
CA ILE A 151 12.73 17.13 5.33
C ILE A 151 11.82 16.53 6.41
N THR A 152 11.14 15.42 6.09
CA THR A 152 10.37 14.63 7.07
C THR A 152 11.29 13.88 8.04
N SER A 153 10.77 13.37 9.16
CA SER A 153 11.57 12.62 10.13
C SER A 153 11.19 11.14 10.25
N ASP A 154 12.19 10.33 10.53
CA ASP A 154 12.12 8.94 10.93
C ASP A 154 12.48 8.80 12.41
N VAL A 155 11.58 9.28 13.28
CA VAL A 155 11.70 9.33 14.75
C VAL A 155 12.92 10.13 15.26
N SER A 156 14.15 9.66 15.03
CA SER A 156 15.42 10.26 15.48
C SER A 156 16.29 10.80 14.35
N GLU A 157 15.93 10.59 13.08
CA GLU A 157 16.68 11.10 11.93
C GLU A 157 15.79 11.65 10.81
N GLY A 158 16.38 12.25 9.77
CA GLY A 158 15.64 12.67 8.59
C GLY A 158 15.19 11.47 7.75
N ASN A 159 14.08 11.58 7.04
CA ASN A 159 13.57 10.56 6.15
C ASN A 159 13.70 11.02 4.69
N SER A 160 14.40 10.24 3.86
CA SER A 160 14.63 10.57 2.44
C SER A 160 13.43 10.25 1.55
N GLY A 161 12.32 9.76 2.12
CA GLY A 161 11.10 9.45 1.40
C GLY A 161 10.34 10.69 0.95
N PHE A 162 10.39 11.76 1.75
CA PHE A 162 9.73 13.02 1.44
C PHE A 162 10.53 14.22 1.93
N TYR A 163 11.03 15.04 1.01
CA TYR A 163 11.66 16.32 1.32
C TYR A 163 11.66 17.28 0.14
N PHE A 164 11.69 18.57 0.45
CA PHE A 164 11.79 19.67 -0.50
C PHE A 164 13.21 20.22 -0.47
N ALA A 165 13.88 20.27 -1.62
CA ALA A 165 15.22 20.81 -1.79
C ALA A 165 15.20 22.02 -2.73
N ARG A 166 15.88 23.09 -2.34
CA ARG A 166 16.06 24.31 -3.14
C ARG A 166 17.39 24.23 -3.91
N PRO A 167 17.52 24.86 -5.09
CA PRO A 167 18.71 24.79 -5.94
C PRO A 167 19.85 25.71 -5.43
N THR A 168 20.23 25.55 -4.15
CA THR A 168 21.36 26.26 -3.56
C THR A 168 22.65 25.48 -3.78
N GLU A 169 23.80 26.17 -3.71
CA GLU A 169 25.11 25.52 -3.79
C GLU A 169 25.26 24.42 -2.72
N ALA A 170 24.76 24.67 -1.50
CA ALA A 170 24.78 23.72 -0.41
C ALA A 170 23.93 22.46 -0.69
N ALA A 171 22.70 22.63 -1.22
CA ALA A 171 21.88 21.50 -1.59
C ALA A 171 22.52 20.69 -2.74
N ILE A 172 23.11 21.36 -3.73
CA ILE A 172 23.82 20.68 -4.82
C ILE A 172 25.03 19.90 -4.27
N GLU A 173 25.88 20.53 -3.45
CA GLU A 173 27.06 19.87 -2.82
C GLU A 173 26.64 18.64 -2.00
N LEU A 174 25.52 18.74 -1.25
CA LEU A 174 24.95 17.62 -0.51
C LEU A 174 24.60 16.45 -1.43
N HIS A 175 23.85 16.70 -2.50
CA HIS A 175 23.38 15.62 -3.38
C HIS A 175 24.52 15.03 -4.21
N GLU A 176 25.51 15.82 -4.60
CA GLU A 176 26.75 15.32 -5.23
C GLU A 176 27.53 14.39 -4.28
N LYS A 177 27.71 14.79 -3.03
CA LYS A 177 28.37 13.96 -2.02
C LYS A 177 27.60 12.68 -1.73
N ALA A 178 26.29 12.78 -1.51
CA ALA A 178 25.45 11.62 -1.25
C ALA A 178 25.41 10.66 -2.46
N TRP A 179 25.43 11.18 -3.68
CA TRP A 179 25.55 10.39 -4.90
C TRP A 179 26.92 9.68 -4.98
N ASN A 180 28.01 10.39 -4.66
CA ASN A 180 29.36 9.82 -4.64
C ASN A 180 29.52 8.69 -3.60
N VAL A 181 28.78 8.76 -2.49
CA VAL A 181 28.72 7.68 -1.50
C VAL A 181 28.17 6.38 -2.10
N SER A 182 27.29 6.44 -3.10
CA SER A 182 26.74 5.24 -3.75
C SER A 182 27.81 4.40 -4.46
N PHE A 183 28.87 5.03 -4.98
CA PHE A 183 29.98 4.35 -5.65
C PHE A 183 31.02 3.82 -4.66
N THR A 184 31.25 4.54 -3.57
CA THR A 184 32.29 4.21 -2.58
C THR A 184 31.80 3.27 -1.48
N ASN A 185 30.50 3.27 -1.19
CA ASN A 185 29.87 2.37 -0.23
C ASN A 185 28.49 1.90 -0.73
N PRO A 186 28.44 0.95 -1.68
CA PRO A 186 27.18 0.49 -2.28
C PRO A 186 26.27 -0.25 -1.28
N LYS A 187 26.78 -0.66 -0.11
CA LYS A 187 25.96 -1.27 0.96
C LYS A 187 25.15 -0.23 1.75
N LEU A 188 25.50 1.06 1.65
CA LEU A 188 24.79 2.12 2.32
C LEU A 188 23.49 2.46 1.57
N SER A 189 22.37 2.44 2.27
CA SER A 189 21.08 2.85 1.70
C SER A 189 21.06 4.34 1.36
N ASN A 190 20.19 4.72 0.43
CA ASN A 190 19.97 6.12 0.06
C ASN A 190 19.65 7.03 1.26
N GLN A 191 18.72 6.62 2.13
CA GLN A 191 18.40 7.37 3.37
C GLN A 191 19.65 7.59 4.22
N LYS A 192 20.43 6.54 4.47
CA LYS A 192 21.63 6.65 5.30
C LYS A 192 22.69 7.54 4.65
N ALA A 193 22.84 7.50 3.33
CA ALA A 193 23.76 8.38 2.61
C ALA A 193 23.35 9.85 2.79
N ILE A 194 22.11 10.21 2.45
CA ILE A 194 21.61 11.59 2.56
C ILE A 194 21.67 12.09 4.01
N VAL A 195 21.15 11.34 4.98
CA VAL A 195 21.12 11.75 6.40
C VAL A 195 22.54 11.92 6.95
N ARG A 196 23.46 11.01 6.62
CA ARG A 196 24.86 11.12 7.05
C ARG A 196 25.51 12.37 6.46
N THR A 197 25.35 12.62 5.16
CA THR A 197 25.93 13.80 4.52
C THR A 197 25.32 15.10 5.04
N ILE A 198 24.00 15.14 5.32
CA ILE A 198 23.36 16.26 6.01
C ILE A 198 24.03 16.52 7.36
N LYS A 199 24.18 15.49 8.21
CA LYS A 199 24.82 15.63 9.53
C LYS A 199 26.24 16.17 9.42
N GLU A 200 27.05 15.63 8.51
CA GLU A 200 28.43 16.06 8.26
C GLU A 200 28.50 17.52 7.78
N MET A 201 27.57 17.96 6.93
CA MET A 201 27.51 19.34 6.44
C MET A 201 26.97 20.32 7.48
N GLN A 202 25.97 19.92 8.29
CA GLN A 202 25.45 20.73 9.40
C GLN A 202 26.52 20.98 10.46
N GLN A 203 27.32 19.97 10.80
CA GLN A 203 28.47 20.12 11.71
C GLN A 203 29.48 21.17 11.22
N LYS A 204 29.62 21.29 9.89
CA LYS A 204 30.49 22.28 9.23
C LYS A 204 29.77 23.61 8.95
N LYS A 205 28.52 23.79 9.42
CA LYS A 205 27.66 24.95 9.14
C LYS A 205 27.51 25.25 7.64
N LYS A 206 27.53 24.22 6.80
CA LYS A 206 27.47 24.33 5.33
C LYS A 206 26.07 24.19 4.74
N ILE A 207 25.09 23.75 5.53
CA ILE A 207 23.72 23.51 5.05
C ILE A 207 22.70 23.87 6.14
N SER A 208 21.62 24.50 5.71
CA SER A 208 20.43 24.85 6.49
C SER A 208 19.32 23.86 6.20
N VAL A 209 18.91 23.10 7.21
CA VAL A 209 17.86 22.08 7.09
C VAL A 209 16.79 22.32 8.14
N LYS A 210 15.53 22.31 7.71
CA LYS A 210 14.35 22.37 8.60
C LYS A 210 13.63 21.03 8.60
N ASN A 211 13.34 20.54 9.79
CA ASN A 211 12.49 19.36 9.96
C ASN A 211 11.02 19.75 9.80
N LEU A 212 10.29 18.98 9.00
CA LEU A 212 8.85 19.08 8.86
C LEU A 212 8.16 18.49 10.10
N SER A 213 7.05 19.10 10.51
CA SER A 213 6.32 18.67 11.71
C SER A 213 5.74 17.26 11.54
N PRO A 214 6.00 16.31 12.46
CA PRO A 214 5.37 14.99 12.44
C PRO A 214 3.84 15.03 12.56
N SER A 215 3.24 16.12 13.05
CA SER A 215 1.77 16.26 13.07
C SER A 215 1.16 16.48 11.69
N GLN A 216 1.93 17.07 10.77
CA GLN A 216 1.49 17.37 9.39
C GLN A 216 2.08 16.38 8.38
N TYR A 217 3.27 15.84 8.66
CA TYR A 217 3.99 14.89 7.79
C TYR A 217 4.35 13.62 8.55
N PRO A 218 3.36 12.90 9.12
CA PRO A 218 3.64 11.72 9.91
C PRO A 218 4.23 10.59 9.05
N ASN A 219 5.26 9.96 9.59
CA ASN A 219 5.68 8.63 9.16
C ASN A 219 4.67 7.57 9.63
N GLY A 220 4.84 6.33 9.20
CA GLY A 220 3.90 5.25 9.50
C GLY A 220 3.81 4.93 10.98
N TYR A 221 4.89 5.07 11.74
CA TYR A 221 4.83 4.92 13.20
C TYR A 221 3.95 5.99 13.85
N VAL A 222 4.12 7.26 13.47
CA VAL A 222 3.32 8.37 14.00
C VAL A 222 1.85 8.25 13.56
N TYR A 223 1.60 7.97 12.28
CA TYR A 223 0.24 7.93 11.74
C TYR A 223 -0.55 6.69 12.19
N PHE A 224 -0.01 5.48 11.98
CA PHE A 224 -0.76 4.26 12.22
C PHE A 224 -0.71 3.84 13.70
N GLU A 225 0.47 3.91 14.33
CA GLU A 225 0.65 3.35 15.67
C GLU A 225 0.40 4.38 16.79
N GLN A 226 1.10 5.51 16.79
CA GLN A 226 0.88 6.56 17.80
C GLN A 226 -0.48 7.22 17.65
N GLY A 227 -0.91 7.43 16.41
CA GLY A 227 -2.24 7.92 16.07
C GLY A 227 -3.38 6.94 16.40
N LYS A 228 -3.06 5.71 16.85
CA LYS A 228 -4.04 4.69 17.24
C LYS A 228 -5.07 4.44 16.14
N ARG A 229 -4.61 4.27 14.91
CA ARG A 229 -5.48 4.02 13.76
C ARG A 229 -5.38 2.54 13.39
N MET A 230 -6.50 1.84 13.32
CA MET A 230 -6.53 0.45 12.85
C MET A 230 -7.33 0.30 11.57
N PHE A 231 -8.37 1.11 11.41
CA PHE A 231 -9.28 1.10 10.26
C PHE A 231 -9.53 2.51 9.73
N LYS A 232 -10.11 2.59 8.53
CA LYS A 232 -10.64 3.84 7.96
C LYS A 232 -11.58 4.51 8.98
N GLY A 233 -11.31 5.79 9.27
CA GLY A 233 -12.12 6.62 10.17
C GLY A 233 -11.64 6.66 11.62
N ASP A 234 -10.72 5.79 12.02
CA ASP A 234 -10.15 5.83 13.38
C ASP A 234 -9.28 7.07 13.58
N ASN A 235 -9.54 7.82 14.66
CA ASN A 235 -8.74 8.95 15.14
C ASN A 235 -8.21 9.83 13.98
N PRO A 236 -9.06 10.41 13.11
CA PRO A 236 -8.63 11.03 11.87
C PRO A 236 -7.60 12.14 12.09
N CYS A 237 -6.70 12.34 11.13
CA CYS A 237 -5.68 13.38 11.21
C CYS A 237 -6.12 14.64 10.45
N SER A 238 -6.60 15.66 11.15
CA SER A 238 -7.08 16.92 10.55
C SER A 238 -5.96 17.80 9.97
N GLU A 239 -4.78 17.74 10.59
CA GLU A 239 -3.61 18.55 10.25
C GLU A 239 -2.69 17.89 9.22
N CYS A 240 -2.91 16.60 8.91
CA CYS A 240 -2.05 15.87 7.98
C CYS A 240 -2.08 16.52 6.59
N ILE A 241 -0.88 16.69 6.03
CA ILE A 241 -0.63 17.11 4.65
C ILE A 241 -0.28 15.88 3.82
N ILE A 242 0.50 14.94 4.39
CA ILE A 242 0.80 13.64 3.78
C ILE A 242 0.67 12.52 4.82
N VAL A 243 0.65 11.28 4.35
CA VAL A 243 0.79 10.07 5.16
C VAL A 243 1.83 9.18 4.49
N HIS A 244 2.92 8.84 5.18
CA HIS A 244 3.94 7.94 4.66
C HIS A 244 3.75 6.52 5.21
N ASN A 245 3.65 5.54 4.31
CA ASN A 245 3.42 4.13 4.59
C ASN A 245 4.70 3.33 4.92
N ASN A 246 5.70 3.96 5.56
CA ASN A 246 6.88 3.28 6.08
C ASN A 246 6.59 2.62 7.46
N TRP A 247 7.60 2.03 8.12
CA TRP A 247 7.41 1.21 9.33
C TRP A 247 6.57 -0.06 9.14
N ILE A 248 6.59 -0.62 7.93
CA ILE A 248 6.03 -1.93 7.60
C ILE A 248 6.85 -2.56 6.48
N VAL A 249 7.00 -3.88 6.50
CA VAL A 249 7.80 -4.63 5.53
C VAL A 249 6.90 -5.26 4.46
N SER A 250 7.40 -5.31 3.22
CA SER A 250 6.77 -5.83 1.99
C SER A 250 5.76 -4.89 1.31
N GLY A 251 5.72 -4.95 -0.03
CA GLY A 251 4.75 -4.21 -0.84
C GLY A 251 3.31 -4.66 -0.60
N ALA A 252 3.06 -5.98 -0.49
CA ALA A 252 1.74 -6.53 -0.20
C ALA A 252 1.15 -5.98 1.11
N ALA A 253 1.96 -5.91 2.17
CA ALA A 253 1.52 -5.33 3.45
C ALA A 253 1.22 -3.83 3.36
N LYS A 254 2.00 -3.07 2.59
CA LYS A 254 1.76 -1.64 2.34
C LYS A 254 0.43 -1.41 1.62
N ILE A 255 0.17 -2.21 0.57
CA ILE A 255 -1.09 -2.15 -0.20
C ILE A 255 -2.28 -2.49 0.70
N TYR A 256 -2.21 -3.61 1.42
CA TYR A 256 -3.25 -4.01 2.38
C TYR A 256 -3.51 -2.91 3.41
N ARG A 257 -2.46 -2.35 4.02
CA ARG A 257 -2.59 -1.26 5.00
C ARG A 257 -3.23 -0.01 4.38
N PHE A 258 -2.91 0.36 3.14
CA PHE A 258 -3.62 1.48 2.52
C PHE A 258 -5.09 1.18 2.25
N LYS A 259 -5.45 -0.04 1.83
CA LYS A 259 -6.85 -0.42 1.61
C LYS A 259 -7.66 -0.43 2.90
N GLU A 260 -7.11 -1.04 3.96
CA GLU A 260 -7.76 -1.15 5.28
C GLU A 260 -7.99 0.22 5.96
N TYR A 261 -7.17 1.21 5.62
CA TYR A 261 -7.25 2.56 6.18
C TYR A 261 -7.95 3.56 5.24
N GLY A 262 -8.44 3.13 4.08
CA GLY A 262 -9.12 3.98 3.12
C GLY A 262 -8.22 4.99 2.41
N LEU A 263 -6.95 4.63 2.19
CA LEU A 263 -5.92 5.43 1.51
C LEU A 263 -5.54 4.83 0.14
N TRP A 264 -6.31 3.86 -0.35
CA TRP A 264 -6.06 3.16 -1.61
C TRP A 264 -7.14 3.48 -2.66
N GLU A 265 -6.75 4.14 -3.74
CA GLU A 265 -7.62 4.58 -4.83
C GLU A 265 -7.43 3.80 -6.14
N ASN A 266 -6.37 3.00 -6.27
CA ASN A 266 -6.14 2.21 -7.48
C ASN A 266 -7.22 1.11 -7.61
N ASP A 267 -8.06 1.25 -8.64
CA ASP A 267 -9.21 0.41 -8.96
C ASP A 267 -8.97 -0.54 -10.15
N ALA A 268 -7.70 -0.90 -10.38
CA ALA A 268 -7.32 -1.83 -11.44
C ALA A 268 -8.17 -3.12 -11.41
N GLY A 269 -8.64 -3.56 -12.59
CA GLY A 269 -9.47 -4.75 -12.73
C GLY A 269 -10.86 -4.65 -12.06
N GLY A 270 -11.33 -3.44 -11.75
CA GLY A 270 -12.60 -3.23 -11.04
C GLY A 270 -12.54 -3.71 -9.60
N TYR A 271 -11.39 -3.52 -8.93
CA TYR A 271 -11.15 -4.00 -7.56
C TYR A 271 -12.28 -3.61 -6.59
N PHE A 272 -12.72 -2.34 -6.67
CA PHE A 272 -13.85 -1.76 -5.97
C PHE A 272 -15.09 -1.63 -6.85
N SER A 273 -14.95 -1.18 -8.10
CA SER A 273 -16.08 -0.79 -8.95
C SER A 273 -16.84 -1.95 -9.62
N SER A 274 -16.38 -3.19 -9.47
CA SER A 274 -17.08 -4.34 -10.05
C SER A 274 -18.50 -4.49 -9.46
N ALA A 275 -19.52 -4.26 -10.30
CA ALA A 275 -20.91 -4.44 -9.92
C ALA A 275 -21.38 -5.91 -9.98
N SER A 276 -20.65 -6.77 -10.71
CA SER A 276 -21.00 -8.17 -10.93
C SER A 276 -20.37 -9.13 -9.91
N ARG A 277 -19.24 -8.76 -9.30
CA ARG A 277 -18.58 -9.59 -8.31
C ARG A 277 -19.49 -9.79 -7.10
N LYS A 278 -19.54 -11.05 -6.63
CA LYS A 278 -20.33 -11.44 -5.46
C LYS A 278 -19.40 -11.65 -4.27
N TYR A 279 -19.92 -11.32 -3.10
CA TYR A 279 -19.18 -11.29 -1.86
C TYR A 279 -19.90 -12.09 -0.77
N LEU A 280 -19.14 -12.45 0.24
CA LEU A 280 -19.66 -12.85 1.54
C LEU A 280 -18.93 -12.06 2.63
N SER A 281 -19.63 -11.71 3.69
CA SER A 281 -19.09 -11.11 4.91
C SER A 281 -19.54 -11.92 6.11
N PHE A 282 -18.72 -11.95 7.15
CA PHE A 282 -19.05 -12.63 8.39
C PHE A 282 -18.58 -11.82 9.58
N ASP A 283 -19.30 -11.91 10.68
CA ASP A 283 -18.91 -11.25 11.92
C ASP A 283 -18.14 -12.20 12.85
N LEU A 284 -17.42 -11.61 13.78
CA LEU A 284 -16.69 -12.30 14.86
C LEU A 284 -17.21 -11.76 16.20
N PRO A 285 -18.45 -12.12 16.59
CA PRO A 285 -19.19 -11.49 17.69
C PRO A 285 -18.73 -11.91 19.09
N LYS A 286 -17.94 -12.98 19.21
CA LYS A 286 -17.54 -13.55 20.50
C LYS A 286 -16.02 -13.48 20.67
N GLN A 287 -15.60 -12.87 21.78
CA GLN A 287 -14.25 -13.02 22.29
C GLN A 287 -14.24 -14.21 23.25
N PHE A 288 -13.44 -15.23 22.95
CA PHE A 288 -13.20 -16.38 23.81
C PHE A 288 -12.08 -16.06 24.81
N ASP A 289 -11.89 -16.90 25.83
CA ASP A 289 -10.93 -16.65 26.93
C ASP A 289 -9.52 -16.27 26.40
N GLU A 290 -8.99 -15.17 26.92
CA GLU A 290 -7.70 -14.58 26.52
C GLU A 290 -6.50 -15.45 26.97
N LYS A 291 -6.68 -16.28 28.00
CA LYS A 291 -5.59 -17.07 28.60
C LYS A 291 -5.06 -18.17 27.66
N ASP A 292 -5.91 -18.69 26.78
CA ASP A 292 -5.62 -19.95 26.03
C ASP A 292 -5.46 -19.79 24.51
N ASN A 293 -5.24 -18.58 23.98
CA ASN A 293 -5.26 -18.28 22.52
C ASN A 293 -6.57 -18.68 21.81
N ARG A 294 -7.61 -19.13 22.53
CA ARG A 294 -8.82 -19.74 21.96
C ARG A 294 -9.52 -18.81 20.97
N THR A 295 -9.53 -17.51 21.23
CA THR A 295 -10.07 -16.51 20.28
C THR A 295 -9.36 -16.56 18.94
N ALA A 296 -8.02 -16.54 18.93
CA ALA A 296 -7.26 -16.56 17.70
C ALA A 296 -7.47 -17.87 16.91
N GLU A 297 -7.63 -19.00 17.60
CA GLU A 297 -7.93 -20.29 16.97
C GLU A 297 -9.34 -20.33 16.37
N GLN A 298 -10.33 -19.84 17.10
CA GLN A 298 -11.71 -19.77 16.63
C GLN A 298 -11.89 -18.80 15.46
N GLU A 299 -11.23 -17.65 15.49
CA GLU A 299 -11.24 -16.70 14.36
C GLU A 299 -10.50 -17.25 13.13
N LYS A 300 -9.43 -18.04 13.33
CA LYS A 300 -8.79 -18.79 12.25
C LYS A 300 -9.77 -19.78 11.61
N ILE A 301 -10.50 -20.55 12.41
CA ILE A 301 -11.51 -21.50 11.92
C ILE A 301 -12.62 -20.78 11.16
N ALA A 302 -13.13 -19.66 11.71
CA ALA A 302 -14.15 -18.85 11.04
C ALA A 302 -13.66 -18.30 9.68
N LEU A 303 -12.40 -17.85 9.62
CA LEU A 303 -11.79 -17.40 8.37
C LEU A 303 -11.64 -18.54 7.35
N GLN A 304 -11.24 -19.73 7.80
CA GLN A 304 -11.18 -20.91 6.93
C GLN A 304 -12.57 -21.27 6.37
N ASN A 305 -13.58 -21.26 7.25
CA ASN A 305 -14.97 -21.50 6.87
C ASN A 305 -15.47 -20.47 5.85
N ALA A 306 -15.13 -19.20 6.01
CA ALA A 306 -15.46 -18.15 5.07
C ALA A 306 -14.87 -18.41 3.68
N PHE A 307 -13.62 -18.84 3.59
CA PHE A 307 -13.00 -19.17 2.30
C PHE A 307 -13.56 -20.45 1.67
N ILE A 308 -13.95 -21.45 2.47
CA ILE A 308 -14.63 -22.65 1.97
C ILE A 308 -15.98 -22.26 1.35
N ILE A 309 -16.81 -21.49 2.05
CA ILE A 309 -18.09 -20.99 1.52
C ILE A 309 -17.83 -20.13 0.27
N GLY A 310 -16.80 -19.27 0.30
CA GLY A 310 -16.41 -18.43 -0.82
C GLY A 310 -16.06 -19.24 -2.07
N ASP A 311 -15.34 -20.35 -1.92
CA ASP A 311 -15.05 -21.27 -3.03
C ASP A 311 -16.29 -21.95 -3.58
N LEU A 312 -17.11 -22.54 -2.70
CA LEU A 312 -18.31 -23.26 -3.10
C LEU A 312 -19.30 -22.36 -3.84
N LEU A 313 -19.40 -21.09 -3.43
CA LEU A 313 -20.38 -20.14 -3.96
C LEU A 313 -19.81 -19.16 -4.99
N ASN A 314 -18.53 -19.28 -5.35
CA ASN A 314 -17.81 -18.30 -6.18
C ASN A 314 -17.95 -16.85 -5.68
N ARG A 315 -17.68 -16.65 -4.38
CA ARG A 315 -17.80 -15.37 -3.68
C ARG A 315 -16.48 -14.95 -3.08
N THR A 316 -16.17 -13.65 -3.21
CA THR A 316 -15.00 -13.01 -2.59
C THR A 316 -15.29 -12.75 -1.11
N VAL A 317 -14.37 -13.14 -0.22
CA VAL A 317 -14.51 -12.96 1.24
C VAL A 317 -14.20 -11.53 1.64
N ILE A 318 -15.14 -10.81 2.23
CA ILE A 318 -14.86 -9.56 2.93
C ILE A 318 -14.40 -9.94 4.34
N LEU A 319 -13.15 -9.60 4.66
CA LEU A 319 -12.55 -9.93 5.95
C LEU A 319 -13.29 -9.21 7.08
N PRO A 320 -13.46 -9.85 8.24
CA PRO A 320 -13.96 -9.17 9.43
C PRO A 320 -12.85 -8.29 10.00
N GLN A 321 -13.24 -7.40 10.91
CA GLN A 321 -12.29 -6.92 11.91
C GLN A 321 -12.09 -8.05 12.93
N PHE A 322 -10.87 -8.39 13.28
CA PHE A 322 -10.54 -9.48 14.23
C PHE A 322 -10.46 -8.93 15.65
N HIS A 323 -10.62 -9.77 16.68
CA HIS A 323 -10.25 -9.35 18.04
C HIS A 323 -8.73 -9.16 18.11
N CYS A 324 -8.30 -8.10 18.77
CA CYS A 324 -6.88 -7.90 19.01
C CYS A 324 -6.33 -8.92 20.00
N TYR A 325 -5.25 -9.63 19.62
CA TYR A 325 -4.59 -10.61 20.47
C TYR A 325 -3.08 -10.38 20.51
N ARG A 326 -2.54 -10.14 21.72
CA ARG A 326 -1.09 -10.01 22.01
C ARG A 326 -0.30 -9.10 21.05
N CYS A 327 -0.89 -8.03 20.49
CA CYS A 327 -0.13 -7.17 19.58
C CYS A 327 0.95 -6.38 20.35
N LYS A 328 2.19 -6.45 19.86
CA LYS A 328 3.34 -5.76 20.47
C LYS A 328 3.40 -4.25 20.17
N TYR A 329 2.81 -3.79 19.06
CA TYR A 329 3.20 -2.51 18.46
C TYR A 329 2.12 -1.42 18.47
N THR A 330 0.85 -1.76 18.60
CA THR A 330 -0.22 -0.76 18.66
C THR A 330 -0.69 -0.61 20.10
N ARG A 331 -0.72 0.63 20.61
CA ARG A 331 -1.37 0.91 21.90
C ARG A 331 -2.88 0.59 21.86
N VAL A 332 -3.45 0.46 20.65
CA VAL A 332 -4.83 0.05 20.37
C VAL A 332 -5.12 -1.35 20.92
N CYS A 333 -4.18 -2.30 20.78
CA CYS A 333 -4.40 -3.68 21.24
C CYS A 333 -4.40 -3.88 22.76
N LYS A 334 -4.19 -2.82 23.56
CA LYS A 334 -4.21 -2.89 25.02
C LYS A 334 -5.59 -2.59 25.61
N THR A 335 -6.57 -2.23 24.77
CA THR A 335 -7.93 -1.95 25.21
C THR A 335 -8.79 -3.22 25.09
N PRO A 336 -9.50 -3.64 26.14
CA PRO A 336 -10.46 -4.74 26.06
C PRO A 336 -11.49 -4.52 24.94
N GLY A 337 -11.78 -5.55 24.15
CA GLY A 337 -12.68 -5.46 23.00
C GLY A 337 -12.11 -4.72 21.78
N ALA A 338 -10.83 -4.34 21.78
CA ALA A 338 -10.20 -3.73 20.62
C ALA A 338 -10.23 -4.66 19.39
N ARG A 339 -10.40 -4.05 18.22
CA ARG A 339 -10.44 -4.73 16.94
C ARG A 339 -9.19 -4.44 16.11
N CYS A 340 -8.78 -5.45 15.34
CA CYS A 340 -7.51 -5.52 14.64
C CYS A 340 -7.70 -6.02 13.21
N HIS A 341 -6.91 -5.51 12.29
CA HIS A 341 -6.89 -6.00 10.92
C HIS A 341 -6.03 -7.26 10.77
N LEU A 342 -6.17 -8.01 9.67
CA LEU A 342 -5.49 -9.30 9.46
C LEU A 342 -3.97 -9.26 9.70
N GLY A 343 -3.33 -8.17 9.25
CA GLY A 343 -1.88 -7.99 9.35
C GLY A 343 -1.30 -7.92 10.77
N THR A 344 -2.12 -7.85 11.82
CA THR A 344 -1.64 -7.92 13.21
C THR A 344 -1.27 -9.33 13.65
N ALA A 345 -1.84 -10.35 13.00
CA ALA A 345 -1.67 -11.76 13.36
C ALA A 345 -0.98 -12.59 12.27
N TYR A 346 -1.12 -12.21 10.99
CA TYR A 346 -0.65 -13.00 9.85
C TYR A 346 0.25 -12.20 8.90
N ARG A 347 1.17 -12.90 8.22
CA ARG A 347 2.03 -12.34 7.17
C ARG A 347 1.19 -12.06 5.93
N ILE A 348 0.94 -10.79 5.64
CA ILE A 348 0.14 -10.38 4.48
C ILE A 348 0.76 -10.87 3.18
N VAL A 349 2.09 -10.85 3.05
CA VAL A 349 2.75 -11.36 1.84
C VAL A 349 2.42 -12.83 1.55
N THR A 350 2.36 -13.68 2.58
CA THR A 350 2.02 -15.10 2.43
C THR A 350 0.54 -15.29 2.14
N PHE A 351 -0.30 -14.50 2.81
CA PHE A 351 -1.74 -14.51 2.62
C PHE A 351 -2.12 -14.08 1.20
N ASP A 352 -1.59 -12.95 0.76
CA ASP A 352 -1.87 -12.35 -0.55
C ASP A 352 -1.37 -13.24 -1.69
N ALA A 353 -0.18 -13.84 -1.57
CA ALA A 353 0.36 -14.76 -2.56
C ALA A 353 -0.56 -15.97 -2.86
N ARG A 354 -1.45 -16.33 -1.94
CA ARG A 354 -2.41 -17.44 -2.10
C ARG A 354 -3.84 -16.98 -2.35
N LEU A 355 -4.21 -15.77 -1.93
CA LEU A 355 -5.61 -15.35 -1.83
C LEU A 355 -5.92 -13.96 -2.44
N LYS A 356 -4.97 -13.25 -3.06
CA LYS A 356 -5.09 -11.85 -3.54
C LYS A 356 -6.45 -11.47 -4.17
N ASP A 357 -7.01 -12.33 -5.01
CA ASP A 357 -8.28 -12.05 -5.71
C ASP A 357 -9.54 -12.59 -5.02
N ARG A 358 -9.35 -13.31 -3.92
CA ARG A 358 -10.39 -14.03 -3.17
C ARG A 358 -10.85 -13.31 -1.91
N TYR A 359 -10.24 -12.19 -1.55
CA TYR A 359 -10.67 -11.39 -0.39
C TYR A 359 -10.74 -9.89 -0.67
N ARG A 360 -11.38 -9.17 0.27
CA ARG A 360 -11.36 -7.72 0.43
C ARG A 360 -11.21 -7.35 1.91
N GLU A 361 -10.62 -6.20 2.18
CA GLU A 361 -10.39 -5.64 3.52
C GLU A 361 -11.71 -5.36 4.25
N SER A 362 -11.66 -5.24 5.58
CA SER A 362 -12.88 -5.10 6.38
C SER A 362 -13.67 -3.82 6.07
N VAL A 363 -12.97 -2.78 5.65
CA VAL A 363 -13.55 -1.49 5.28
C VAL A 363 -14.00 -1.42 3.81
N PHE A 364 -13.87 -2.51 3.03
CA PHE A 364 -14.11 -2.51 1.58
C PHE A 364 -15.44 -1.87 1.18
N LEU A 365 -16.54 -2.28 1.81
CA LEU A 365 -17.89 -1.75 1.50
C LEU A 365 -18.07 -0.26 1.85
N SER A 366 -17.14 0.34 2.59
CA SER A 366 -17.13 1.78 2.89
C SER A 366 -16.40 2.63 1.85
N HIS A 367 -15.78 2.00 0.84
CA HIS A 367 -15.08 2.70 -0.22
C HIS A 367 -16.07 3.35 -1.21
N ASP A 368 -15.82 4.58 -1.65
CA ASP A 368 -16.77 5.35 -2.45
C ASP A 368 -17.00 4.74 -3.83
N LYS A 369 -15.95 4.16 -4.42
CA LYS A 369 -16.02 3.42 -5.69
C LYS A 369 -16.82 2.10 -5.65
N VAL A 370 -17.13 1.56 -4.47
CA VAL A 370 -17.99 0.35 -4.42
C VAL A 370 -19.41 0.75 -4.81
N PRO A 371 -20.02 0.12 -5.84
CA PRO A 371 -21.33 0.53 -6.34
C PRO A 371 -22.42 0.45 -5.27
N ALA A 372 -23.38 1.37 -5.32
CA ALA A 372 -24.56 1.33 -4.44
C ALA A 372 -25.32 0.01 -4.57
N SER A 373 -25.41 -0.55 -5.79
CA SER A 373 -26.02 -1.86 -6.06
C SER A 373 -25.35 -3.02 -5.32
N VAL A 374 -24.03 -2.94 -5.07
CA VAL A 374 -23.31 -3.91 -4.24
C VAL A 374 -23.54 -3.62 -2.76
N LYS A 375 -23.44 -2.35 -2.35
CA LYS A 375 -23.61 -1.94 -0.94
C LYS A 375 -25.00 -2.24 -0.41
N GLN A 376 -26.04 -2.13 -1.23
CA GLN A 376 -27.45 -2.27 -0.81
C GLN A 376 -28.01 -3.69 -1.02
N SER A 377 -27.47 -4.46 -1.97
CA SER A 377 -27.87 -5.85 -2.20
C SER A 377 -27.23 -6.79 -1.16
N ARG A 378 -27.82 -6.81 0.03
CA ARG A 378 -27.36 -7.60 1.19
C ARG A 378 -28.41 -8.61 1.59
N SER A 379 -27.98 -9.82 1.90
CA SER A 379 -28.88 -10.81 2.48
C SER A 379 -29.27 -10.46 3.93
N PRO A 380 -30.28 -11.14 4.49
CA PRO A 380 -30.43 -11.32 5.93
C PRO A 380 -29.15 -11.89 6.57
N LEU A 381 -29.06 -11.84 7.89
CA LEU A 381 -27.92 -12.39 8.61
C LEU A 381 -28.11 -13.90 8.80
N PHE A 382 -27.19 -14.74 8.37
CA PHE A 382 -27.29 -16.20 8.54
C PHE A 382 -26.49 -16.69 9.75
N PHE A 383 -27.01 -17.74 10.40
CA PHE A 383 -26.25 -18.51 11.39
C PHE A 383 -26.39 -20.00 11.09
N ILE A 384 -25.26 -20.66 10.83
CA ILE A 384 -25.22 -22.11 10.60
C ILE A 384 -25.04 -22.80 11.95
N ASP A 385 -26.09 -23.46 12.43
CA ASP A 385 -26.13 -24.14 13.73
C ASP A 385 -25.25 -25.40 13.74
N SER A 386 -24.53 -25.62 14.82
CA SER A 386 -23.86 -26.88 15.10
C SER A 386 -23.87 -27.15 16.60
N GLU A 387 -23.73 -28.41 17.03
CA GLU A 387 -23.59 -28.74 18.46
C GLU A 387 -22.44 -27.99 19.14
N ARG A 388 -21.38 -27.65 18.38
CA ARG A 388 -20.21 -26.93 18.88
C ARG A 388 -20.49 -25.47 19.15
N ASN A 389 -21.14 -24.77 18.21
CA ASN A 389 -21.38 -23.33 18.33
C ASN A 389 -22.70 -22.96 19.04
N ALA A 390 -23.66 -23.88 19.14
CA ALA A 390 -24.96 -23.61 19.76
C ALA A 390 -24.83 -23.19 21.24
N LYS A 391 -23.84 -23.74 21.96
CA LYS A 391 -23.54 -23.36 23.35
C LYS A 391 -22.96 -21.95 23.45
N ASP A 392 -22.27 -21.50 22.41
CA ASP A 392 -21.62 -20.20 22.38
C ASP A 392 -22.57 -19.07 22.00
N PHE A 393 -23.69 -19.40 21.33
CA PHE A 393 -24.72 -18.47 20.84
C PHE A 393 -26.14 -18.93 21.24
N PRO A 394 -26.50 -18.89 22.54
CA PRO A 394 -27.82 -19.31 23.01
C PRO A 394 -28.94 -18.38 22.53
N ILE A 395 -28.60 -17.12 22.25
CA ILE A 395 -29.51 -16.08 21.75
C ILE A 395 -28.87 -15.46 20.51
N LEU A 396 -29.61 -15.44 19.40
CA LEU A 396 -29.20 -14.81 18.16
C LEU A 396 -29.90 -13.44 18.01
N PRO A 397 -29.30 -12.48 17.28
CA PRO A 397 -29.99 -11.25 16.90
C PRO A 397 -31.31 -11.53 16.16
N SER A 398 -32.32 -10.70 16.38
CA SER A 398 -33.71 -10.92 15.93
C SER A 398 -33.88 -11.14 14.42
N GLU A 399 -32.96 -10.62 13.61
CA GLU A 399 -32.99 -10.71 12.13
C GLU A 399 -32.09 -11.84 11.59
N THR A 400 -31.67 -12.76 12.47
CA THR A 400 -30.76 -13.86 12.09
C THR A 400 -31.55 -15.09 11.65
N GLU A 401 -31.39 -15.48 10.39
CA GLU A 401 -31.89 -16.75 9.86
C GLU A 401 -30.99 -17.90 10.30
N LYS A 402 -31.53 -18.74 11.20
CA LYS A 402 -30.85 -19.94 11.71
C LYS A 402 -31.03 -21.12 10.73
N LEU A 403 -29.92 -21.68 10.26
CA LEU A 403 -29.88 -22.85 9.38
C LEU A 403 -29.38 -24.06 10.16
N ALA A 404 -30.17 -25.13 10.20
CA ALA A 404 -29.87 -26.34 10.97
C ALA A 404 -29.48 -27.51 10.03
N PRO A 405 -28.19 -27.84 9.89
CA PRO A 405 -27.73 -29.07 9.25
C PRO A 405 -28.00 -30.29 10.15
N ASN A 406 -27.59 -31.50 9.70
CA ASN A 406 -27.48 -32.65 10.59
C ASN A 406 -26.47 -32.33 11.73
N ARG A 407 -26.99 -32.19 12.96
CA ARG A 407 -26.43 -31.33 14.02
C ARG A 407 -25.02 -31.64 14.53
N ARG A 408 -24.51 -32.86 14.37
CA ARG A 408 -23.26 -33.30 15.01
C ARG A 408 -22.00 -32.63 14.46
N ALA A 409 -21.96 -32.27 13.18
CA ALA A 409 -20.71 -31.85 12.52
C ALA A 409 -20.71 -30.42 11.96
N GLY A 410 -21.87 -29.77 11.83
CA GLY A 410 -22.05 -28.55 11.05
C GLY A 410 -22.50 -28.85 9.62
N ALA A 411 -22.57 -27.83 8.76
CA ALA A 411 -23.08 -27.97 7.40
C ALA A 411 -22.05 -28.59 6.44
N THR A 412 -22.52 -29.46 5.56
CA THR A 412 -21.75 -30.02 4.43
C THR A 412 -21.64 -29.02 3.27
N GLY A 413 -20.70 -29.24 2.34
CA GLY A 413 -20.62 -28.43 1.12
C GLY A 413 -21.91 -28.42 0.30
N GLN A 414 -22.58 -29.57 0.18
CA GLN A 414 -23.85 -29.71 -0.53
C GLN A 414 -24.99 -28.91 0.11
N GLU A 415 -25.05 -28.87 1.45
CA GLU A 415 -26.03 -28.05 2.16
C GLU A 415 -25.79 -26.56 1.93
N ILE A 416 -24.52 -26.11 1.96
CA ILE A 416 -24.12 -24.73 1.68
C ILE A 416 -24.55 -24.34 0.26
N GLU A 417 -24.25 -25.16 -0.75
CA GLU A 417 -24.66 -24.91 -2.14
C GLU A 417 -26.18 -24.87 -2.29
N ARG A 418 -26.89 -25.80 -1.64
CA ARG A 418 -28.36 -25.84 -1.67
C ARG A 418 -28.97 -24.58 -1.05
N TRP A 419 -28.44 -24.09 0.07
CA TRP A 419 -28.98 -22.93 0.77
C TRP A 419 -28.63 -21.60 0.11
N PHE A 420 -27.44 -21.50 -0.49
CA PHE A 420 -26.88 -20.22 -0.91
C PHE A 420 -26.52 -20.12 -2.39
N GLY A 421 -26.44 -21.23 -3.12
CA GLY A 421 -25.98 -21.27 -4.51
C GLY A 421 -26.87 -20.48 -5.48
N ALA A 422 -28.19 -20.46 -5.24
CA ALA A 422 -29.14 -19.72 -6.06
C ALA A 422 -29.34 -18.25 -5.61
N ARG A 423 -28.67 -17.81 -4.54
CA ARG A 423 -28.89 -16.47 -3.96
C ARG A 423 -28.27 -15.37 -4.83
N THR A 424 -29.06 -14.36 -5.15
CA THR A 424 -28.70 -13.28 -6.05
C THR A 424 -28.08 -12.07 -5.35
N GLU A 425 -28.15 -11.99 -4.02
CA GLU A 425 -27.63 -10.85 -3.27
C GLU A 425 -26.13 -10.67 -3.51
N SER A 426 -25.70 -9.43 -3.67
CA SER A 426 -24.29 -9.11 -3.89
C SER A 426 -23.43 -9.44 -2.69
N VAL A 427 -23.95 -9.31 -1.46
CA VAL A 427 -23.24 -9.66 -0.22
C VAL A 427 -24.08 -10.61 0.62
N LEU A 428 -23.60 -11.86 0.77
CA LEU A 428 -24.14 -12.76 1.79
C LEU A 428 -23.55 -12.41 3.16
N ARG A 429 -24.37 -12.39 4.19
CA ARG A 429 -23.96 -11.96 5.54
C ARG A 429 -24.14 -13.10 6.54
N PHE A 430 -23.10 -13.38 7.32
CA PHE A 430 -23.12 -14.40 8.35
C PHE A 430 -22.88 -13.77 9.72
N HIS A 431 -23.73 -14.07 10.71
CA HIS A 431 -23.57 -13.61 12.09
C HIS A 431 -22.27 -14.13 12.71
N SER A 432 -21.91 -15.35 12.34
CA SER A 432 -20.68 -16.00 12.76
C SER A 432 -20.40 -17.16 11.82
N LEU A 433 -19.12 -17.51 11.69
CA LEU A 433 -18.68 -18.74 11.06
C LEU A 433 -17.85 -19.62 12.01
N TYR A 434 -17.95 -19.43 13.33
CA TYR A 434 -17.35 -20.33 14.30
C TYR A 434 -17.99 -21.72 14.22
N ASP A 435 -17.17 -22.75 14.00
CA ASP A 435 -17.54 -24.18 14.07
C ASP A 435 -18.84 -24.59 13.33
N GLY A 436 -19.25 -23.83 12.31
CA GLY A 436 -20.53 -24.04 11.59
C GLY A 436 -20.44 -24.98 10.39
N ILE A 437 -19.22 -25.35 9.95
CA ILE A 437 -19.01 -26.16 8.74
C ILE A 437 -18.36 -27.50 9.13
N GLN A 438 -18.79 -28.56 8.46
CA GLN A 438 -18.17 -29.87 8.54
C GLN A 438 -16.91 -29.90 7.65
N HIS A 439 -15.75 -30.16 8.25
CA HIS A 439 -14.49 -30.35 7.52
C HIS A 439 -14.32 -31.82 7.13
N GLY A 440 -14.93 -32.22 6.01
CA GLY A 440 -14.73 -33.55 5.41
C GLY A 440 -13.47 -33.63 4.55
N ASP A 441 -13.19 -34.81 4.01
CA ASP A 441 -12.05 -35.04 3.10
C ASP A 441 -12.07 -34.13 1.87
N GLU A 442 -13.25 -33.73 1.41
CA GLU A 442 -13.49 -32.77 0.32
C GLU A 442 -12.89 -31.37 0.56
N HIS A 443 -12.55 -31.02 1.80
CA HIS A 443 -11.96 -29.73 2.15
C HIS A 443 -10.49 -29.82 2.57
N ARG A 444 -9.92 -31.02 2.66
CA ARG A 444 -8.58 -31.27 3.20
C ARG A 444 -7.50 -30.41 2.53
N ASP A 445 -7.45 -30.44 1.20
CA ASP A 445 -6.43 -29.69 0.44
C ASP A 445 -6.64 -28.18 0.51
N ARG A 446 -7.92 -27.73 0.54
CA ARG A 446 -8.27 -26.32 0.72
C ARG A 446 -7.80 -25.81 2.08
N LEU A 447 -8.10 -26.55 3.14
CA LEU A 447 -7.67 -26.23 4.50
C LEU A 447 -6.15 -26.20 4.61
N LYS A 448 -5.44 -27.16 4.01
CA LYS A 448 -3.98 -27.15 3.96
C LYS A 448 -3.43 -25.91 3.25
N ASN A 449 -4.02 -25.50 2.13
CA ASN A 449 -3.61 -24.28 1.44
C ASN A 449 -3.89 -23.02 2.28
N LEU A 450 -5.03 -22.97 2.97
CA LEU A 450 -5.39 -21.86 3.86
C LEU A 450 -4.46 -21.79 5.08
N ASP A 451 -4.06 -22.92 5.66
CA ASP A 451 -3.08 -22.97 6.73
C ASP A 451 -1.73 -22.39 6.29
N LEU A 452 -1.30 -22.70 5.07
CA LEU A 452 -0.09 -22.11 4.49
C LEU A 452 -0.24 -20.61 4.22
N ALA A 453 -1.45 -20.11 3.95
CA ALA A 453 -1.73 -18.68 3.79
C ALA A 453 -1.69 -17.93 5.13
N LEU A 454 -2.10 -18.58 6.21
CA LEU A 454 -2.21 -18.03 7.56
C LEU A 454 -0.92 -18.20 8.37
N ALA A 455 0.22 -17.89 7.75
CA ALA A 455 1.50 -17.86 8.42
C ALA A 455 1.54 -16.72 9.46
N LYS A 456 1.83 -17.05 10.73
CA LYS A 456 1.86 -16.08 11.82
C LYS A 456 2.92 -14.99 11.60
N SER A 457 2.60 -13.77 12.03
CA SER A 457 3.51 -12.61 11.99
C SER A 457 3.27 -11.67 13.15
N ASP A 458 4.28 -10.84 13.43
CA ASP A 458 4.05 -9.57 14.12
C ASP A 458 3.60 -8.47 13.12
N TYR A 459 2.88 -7.45 13.61
CA TYR A 459 2.24 -6.34 12.86
C TYR A 459 3.11 -5.66 11.78
N ARG A 460 4.39 -5.41 12.10
CA ARG A 460 5.32 -4.73 11.18
C ARG A 460 5.94 -5.68 10.14
N GLN A 461 5.69 -6.98 10.30
CA GLN A 461 6.16 -8.06 9.43
C GLN A 461 7.69 -8.11 9.31
N TYR A 462 8.39 -7.78 10.40
CA TYR A 462 9.80 -8.08 10.53
C TYR A 462 9.96 -9.60 10.54
N GLY A 463 10.72 -10.10 9.57
CA GLY A 463 10.99 -11.52 9.36
C GLY A 463 11.80 -12.12 10.49
#